data_AF-A0A917PTV0-F1
#
_entry.id   AF-A0A917PTV0-F1
#
_cell.length_a   1.000
_cell.length_b   1.000
_cell.length_c   1.000
_cell.angle_alpha   90.00
_cell.angle_beta   90.00
_cell.angle_gamma   90.00
#
_symmetry.space_group_name_H-M   'P 1'
#
loop_
_entity.id
_entity.type
_entity.pdbx_description
1 polymer ?
#
loop_
_entity_poly.entity_id
_entity_poly.type
_entity_poly.pdbx_seq_one_letter_code
_entity_poly.pdbx_strand_id
1 'polypeptide(L)'
;MSLWTDGYLADYPYPHHVQPELSPSWIVSVMGALGQHAPDIAKAFRYCELGCGQGLNSLVLAASNPSGQFLAVDFNSRHIEHGQRQASAAGLTNLEFSQASFSTLADSYDGEGFDFIVLHGVYSWISPDNRSAIRQFIAQHLKPGGVVYLAYMTHPGMSAMIAAQRALWQIAQQSSGDPADRLRAGLSAIRQWQDAGAGYFVDHPDVARRLERADSEDMAFLAHELLCEHWTPFHVGEVITEFAGLGCRLVGSATPLENIDSLSLPGNCIPVLEGLSDTPKREAFKDIARNQSQRRDLYTRNPDAMASDEHRDVLLNSCWVGLPSASTNDTLEFETRIGPIPADPQLFTPLLAALRQSAWSFAELARLPALQGRISGISPALQMLAWAGHVHPLRHGAVDVDRCHALNRIISEGVLCGEHYTHLAAPSLGAGIAADTIEMAAARVLLDHPQLRGRALCETTAALLRRLGWRAVESPGEQLEARLQRFERDTLPVWQQLGVVGA
;
A
#
# COMPACT_ATOMS: atom_id res chain seq x y z
N MET A 1 27.71 18.31 8.74
CA MET A 1 27.47 17.32 9.82
C MET A 1 26.64 16.21 9.19
N SER A 2 27.02 14.94 9.38
CA SER A 2 26.59 13.82 8.53
C SER A 2 25.09 13.54 8.62
N LEU A 3 24.37 13.90 7.55
CA LEU A 3 22.96 13.60 7.28
C LEU A 3 22.67 12.09 7.00
N TRP A 4 23.61 11.21 7.36
CA TRP A 4 23.62 9.80 6.98
C TRP A 4 23.85 8.94 8.21
N THR A 5 22.87 8.10 8.52
CA THR A 5 22.99 6.99 9.48
C THR A 5 22.76 5.71 8.70
N ASP A 6 23.76 4.82 8.69
CA ASP A 6 23.76 3.53 7.99
C ASP A 6 23.34 3.59 6.50
N GLY A 7 23.73 4.66 5.79
CA GLY A 7 23.46 4.83 4.36
C GLY A 7 22.06 5.36 4.03
N TYR A 8 21.29 5.79 5.04
CA TYR A 8 19.91 6.29 4.92
C TYR A 8 19.75 7.76 5.33
N LEU A 9 18.83 8.47 4.68
CA LEU A 9 18.49 9.87 4.93
C LEU A 9 17.46 9.99 6.07
N ALA A 10 17.94 10.20 7.30
CA ALA A 10 17.11 10.20 8.51
C ALA A 10 16.40 11.53 8.85
N ASP A 11 16.77 12.64 8.19
CA ASP A 11 16.39 14.00 8.62
C ASP A 11 15.24 14.66 7.84
N TYR A 12 14.54 13.96 6.94
CA TYR A 12 13.48 14.55 6.09
C TYR A 12 12.12 13.88 6.25
N PRO A 13 11.02 14.65 6.22
CA PRO A 13 9.68 14.11 6.33
C PRO A 13 9.37 13.21 5.14
N TYR A 14 9.19 11.91 5.42
CA TYR A 14 8.67 10.94 4.46
C TYR A 14 7.16 11.17 4.28
N PRO A 15 6.63 11.22 3.04
CA PRO A 15 5.20 11.39 2.81
C PRO A 15 4.43 10.24 3.43
N HIS A 16 3.37 10.55 4.17
CA HIS A 16 2.63 9.53 4.90
C HIS A 16 1.76 8.72 3.92
N HIS A 17 2.24 7.53 3.58
CA HIS A 17 1.53 6.60 2.72
C HIS A 17 0.92 5.47 3.56
N VAL A 18 -0.36 5.20 3.32
CA VAL A 18 -1.01 3.94 3.74
C VAL A 18 -1.06 3.05 2.53
N GLN A 19 -0.66 1.80 2.71
CA GLN A 19 -0.65 0.79 1.66
C GLN A 19 -1.76 -0.21 1.98
N PRO A 20 -2.84 -0.28 1.18
CA PRO A 20 -3.94 -1.23 1.42
C PRO A 20 -3.44 -2.67 1.56
N GLU A 21 -2.39 -3.03 0.84
CA GLU A 21 -1.80 -4.36 0.81
C GLU A 21 -1.09 -4.78 2.11
N LEU A 22 -0.83 -3.83 3.01
CA LEU A 22 -0.32 -4.13 4.35
C LEU A 22 -1.45 -4.49 5.31
N SER A 23 -2.71 -4.18 4.99
CA SER A 23 -3.82 -4.49 5.89
C SER A 23 -4.05 -6.00 6.03
N PRO A 24 -4.33 -6.50 7.25
CA PRO A 24 -4.63 -7.92 7.43
C PRO A 24 -5.85 -8.38 6.62
N SER A 25 -6.86 -7.52 6.44
CA SER A 25 -8.06 -7.83 5.64
C SER A 25 -7.73 -8.02 4.15
N TRP A 26 -6.83 -7.22 3.59
CA TRP A 26 -6.32 -7.40 2.24
C TRP A 26 -5.54 -8.70 2.09
N ILE A 27 -4.53 -8.91 2.96
CA ILE A 27 -3.66 -10.10 2.92
C ILE A 27 -4.51 -11.38 3.00
N VAL A 28 -5.42 -11.47 3.97
CA VAL A 28 -6.30 -12.64 4.15
C VAL A 28 -7.19 -12.85 2.92
N SER A 29 -7.70 -11.77 2.32
CA SER A 29 -8.58 -11.86 1.15
C SER A 29 -7.85 -12.30 -0.12
N VAL A 30 -6.61 -11.84 -0.33
CA VAL A 30 -5.75 -12.31 -1.43
C VAL A 30 -5.37 -13.78 -1.22
N MET A 31 -4.94 -14.16 -0.02
CA MET A 31 -4.61 -15.56 0.29
C MET A 31 -5.81 -16.49 0.14
N GLY A 32 -6.98 -16.07 0.60
CA GLY A 32 -8.24 -16.80 0.44
C GLY A 32 -8.61 -16.97 -1.04
N ALA A 33 -8.42 -15.95 -1.88
CA ALA A 33 -8.62 -16.05 -3.33
C ALA A 33 -7.63 -17.00 -4.02
N LEU A 34 -6.45 -17.21 -3.43
CA LEU A 34 -5.43 -18.17 -3.86
C LEU A 34 -5.64 -19.58 -3.26
N GLY A 35 -6.70 -19.78 -2.47
CA GLY A 35 -6.99 -21.05 -1.79
C GLY A 35 -5.96 -21.42 -0.72
N GLN A 36 -5.33 -20.44 -0.09
CA GLN A 36 -4.34 -20.63 0.99
C GLN A 36 -4.91 -20.23 2.34
N HIS A 37 -4.60 -21.01 3.38
CA HIS A 37 -4.92 -20.63 4.76
C HIS A 37 -4.17 -19.37 5.17
N ALA A 38 -4.88 -18.46 5.84
CA ALA A 38 -4.34 -17.23 6.39
C ALA A 38 -4.70 -17.11 7.88
N PRO A 39 -3.99 -16.26 8.65
CA PRO A 39 -4.35 -16.00 10.04
C PRO A 39 -5.78 -15.49 10.19
N ASP A 40 -6.48 -15.96 11.22
CA ASP A 40 -7.86 -15.58 11.51
C ASP A 40 -7.92 -14.20 12.19
N ILE A 41 -8.15 -13.16 11.40
CA ILE A 41 -8.23 -11.76 11.84
C ILE A 41 -9.53 -11.40 12.58
N ALA A 42 -10.46 -12.35 12.74
CA ALA A 42 -11.59 -12.21 13.66
C ALA A 42 -11.21 -12.55 15.11
N LYS A 43 -10.10 -13.26 15.31
CA LYS A 43 -9.50 -13.55 16.62
C LYS A 43 -8.40 -12.55 16.96
N ALA A 44 -7.82 -12.70 18.15
CA ALA A 44 -6.63 -11.95 18.52
C ALA A 44 -5.45 -12.39 17.66
N PHE A 45 -4.72 -11.41 17.10
CA PHE A 45 -3.52 -11.65 16.28
C PHE A 45 -2.42 -10.64 16.63
N ARG A 46 -1.18 -10.98 16.29
CA ARG A 46 0.00 -10.14 16.48
C ARG A 46 0.56 -9.72 15.12
N TYR A 47 0.84 -8.43 14.98
CA TYR A 47 1.29 -7.81 13.74
C TYR A 47 2.56 -7.00 13.98
N CYS A 48 3.58 -7.17 13.16
CA CYS A 48 4.82 -6.40 13.22
C CYS A 48 5.06 -5.66 11.91
N GLU A 49 5.26 -4.35 11.96
CA GLU A 49 5.74 -3.53 10.85
C GLU A 49 7.22 -3.18 11.06
N LEU A 50 8.09 -3.72 10.20
CA LEU A 50 9.53 -3.46 10.20
C LEU A 50 9.83 -2.28 9.27
N GLY A 51 10.44 -1.23 9.83
CA GLY A 51 10.66 0.04 9.13
C GLY A 51 9.37 0.85 9.01
N CYS A 52 8.69 1.10 10.13
CA CYS A 52 7.37 1.74 10.14
C CYS A 52 7.39 3.23 9.76
N GLY A 53 8.56 3.85 9.66
CA GLY A 53 8.68 5.29 9.48
C GLY A 53 7.91 6.03 10.57
N GLN A 54 7.22 7.11 10.21
CA GLN A 54 6.37 7.87 11.13
C GLN A 54 5.12 7.12 11.62
N GLY A 55 4.85 5.91 11.11
CA GLY A 55 3.85 5.00 11.69
C GLY A 55 2.40 5.23 11.27
N LEU A 56 2.11 6.04 10.23
CA LEU A 56 0.72 6.27 9.80
C LEU A 56 -0.01 4.96 9.49
N ASN A 57 0.65 4.04 8.79
CA ASN A 57 0.07 2.75 8.44
C ASN A 57 -0.28 1.94 9.70
N SER A 58 0.67 1.76 10.63
CA SER A 58 0.43 1.15 11.94
C SER A 58 -0.67 1.83 12.75
N LEU A 59 -0.75 3.16 12.78
CA LEU A 59 -1.80 3.92 13.48
C LEU A 59 -3.19 3.57 12.91
N VAL A 60 -3.32 3.66 11.59
CA VAL A 60 -4.57 3.35 10.87
C VAL A 60 -4.98 1.89 11.08
N LEU A 61 -4.04 0.95 10.94
CA LEU A 61 -4.32 -0.47 11.10
C LEU A 61 -4.68 -0.81 12.55
N ALA A 62 -3.99 -0.24 13.55
CA ALA A 62 -4.29 -0.49 14.95
C ALA A 62 -5.66 0.07 15.37
N ALA A 63 -6.01 1.27 14.88
CA ALA A 63 -7.33 1.85 15.11
C ALA A 63 -8.45 1.00 14.48
N SER A 64 -8.26 0.57 13.23
CA SER A 64 -9.25 -0.22 12.48
C SER A 64 -9.33 -1.71 12.89
N ASN A 65 -8.39 -2.22 13.70
CA ASN A 65 -8.33 -3.62 14.13
C ASN A 65 -8.13 -3.77 15.65
N PRO A 66 -9.19 -3.61 16.46
CA PRO A 66 -9.08 -3.65 17.92
C PRO A 66 -8.68 -5.03 18.48
N SER A 67 -8.85 -6.12 17.72
CA SER A 67 -8.39 -7.46 18.09
C SER A 67 -6.89 -7.69 17.84
N GLY A 68 -6.25 -6.84 17.03
CA GLY A 68 -4.82 -6.95 16.72
C GLY A 68 -3.95 -6.26 17.75
N GLN A 69 -2.79 -6.85 18.06
CA GLN A 69 -1.70 -6.24 18.82
C GLN A 69 -0.57 -5.91 17.85
N PHE A 70 -0.21 -4.63 17.77
CA PHE A 70 0.69 -4.09 16.75
C PHE A 70 2.02 -3.67 17.37
N LEU A 71 3.12 -4.07 16.73
CA LEU A 71 4.47 -3.58 17.01
C LEU A 71 5.02 -2.87 15.76
N ALA A 72 5.26 -1.58 15.87
CA ALA A 72 5.83 -0.74 14.83
C ALA A 72 7.30 -0.43 15.17
N VAL A 73 8.24 -0.86 14.32
CA VAL A 73 9.68 -0.74 14.60
C VAL A 73 10.36 0.15 13.57
N ASP A 74 11.15 1.11 14.05
CA ASP A 74 12.02 1.95 13.23
C ASP A 74 13.26 2.35 14.04
N PHE A 75 14.39 2.60 13.39
CA PHE A 75 15.62 3.00 14.09
C PHE A 75 15.63 4.51 14.41
N ASN A 76 14.85 5.31 13.68
CA ASN A 76 14.80 6.76 13.81
C ASN A 76 13.93 7.17 15.00
N SER A 77 14.54 7.79 16.03
CA SER A 77 13.82 8.20 17.22
C SER A 77 12.70 9.22 16.94
N ARG A 78 12.88 10.12 15.96
CA ARG A 78 11.85 11.13 15.62
C ARG A 78 10.60 10.50 15.03
N HIS A 79 10.78 9.47 14.22
CA HIS A 79 9.68 8.68 13.66
C HIS A 79 8.87 8.00 14.77
N ILE A 80 9.57 7.35 15.70
CA ILE A 80 8.97 6.67 16.85
C ILE A 80 8.25 7.65 17.78
N GLU A 81 8.89 8.77 18.11
CA GLU A 81 8.28 9.83 18.94
C GLU A 81 7.02 10.41 18.27
N HIS A 82 7.02 10.59 16.95
CA HIS A 82 5.84 11.02 16.21
C HIS A 82 4.70 10.00 16.38
N GLY A 83 4.96 8.73 16.04
CA GLY A 83 3.96 7.66 16.14
C GLY A 83 3.38 7.51 17.55
N GLN A 84 4.24 7.53 18.58
CA GLN A 84 3.83 7.45 19.99
C GLN A 84 2.92 8.60 20.40
N ARG A 85 3.23 9.85 19.97
CA ARG A 85 2.36 11.00 20.25
C ARG A 85 0.98 10.82 19.64
N GLN A 86 0.89 10.40 18.37
CA GLN A 86 -0.39 10.19 17.71
C GLN A 86 -1.18 9.04 18.35
N ALA A 87 -0.52 7.92 18.65
CA ALA A 87 -1.16 6.77 19.29
C ALA A 87 -1.71 7.13 20.68
N SER A 88 -0.92 7.86 21.49
CA SER A 88 -1.35 8.33 22.80
C SER A 88 -2.52 9.31 22.70
N ALA A 89 -2.47 10.25 21.74
CA ALA A 89 -3.55 11.22 21.54
C ALA A 89 -4.86 10.54 21.08
N ALA A 90 -4.76 9.50 20.25
CA ALA A 90 -5.89 8.72 19.78
C ALA A 90 -6.38 7.65 20.79
N GLY A 91 -5.67 7.46 21.91
CA GLY A 91 -6.01 6.44 22.91
C GLY A 91 -5.78 5.00 22.44
N LEU A 92 -4.87 4.77 21.49
CA LEU A 92 -4.55 3.45 20.97
C LEU A 92 -3.69 2.68 21.99
N THR A 93 -4.26 1.61 22.55
CA THR A 93 -3.63 0.75 23.57
C THR A 93 -3.08 -0.55 23.00
N ASN A 94 -3.36 -0.83 21.73
CA ASN A 94 -2.97 -2.04 21.02
C ASN A 94 -1.84 -1.80 20.00
N LEU A 95 -1.14 -0.67 20.11
CA LEU A 95 -0.02 -0.29 19.25
C LEU A 95 1.18 0.12 20.09
N GLU A 96 2.26 -0.62 19.96
CA GLU A 96 3.56 -0.32 20.54
C GLU A 96 4.51 0.18 19.45
N PHE A 97 5.24 1.25 19.74
CA PHE A 97 6.33 1.73 18.91
C PHE A 97 7.66 1.44 19.58
N SER A 98 8.55 0.75 18.87
CA SER A 98 9.87 0.38 19.35
C SER A 98 10.97 1.03 18.52
N GLN A 99 11.83 1.80 19.18
CA GLN A 99 13.04 2.34 18.56
C GLN A 99 14.13 1.27 18.59
N ALA A 100 14.36 0.60 17.46
CA ALA A 100 15.39 -0.41 17.33
C ALA A 100 15.94 -0.49 15.90
N SER A 101 17.23 -0.80 15.78
CA SER A 101 17.77 -1.31 14.52
C SER A 101 17.28 -2.75 14.28
N PHE A 102 17.32 -3.23 13.04
CA PHE A 102 16.91 -4.60 12.74
C PHE A 102 17.77 -5.65 13.45
N SER A 103 19.08 -5.42 13.59
CA SER A 103 19.97 -6.31 14.34
C SER A 103 19.65 -6.32 15.83
N THR A 104 19.46 -5.15 16.44
CA THR A 104 19.05 -5.06 17.84
C THR A 104 17.73 -5.79 18.08
N LEU A 105 16.73 -5.59 17.21
CA LEU A 105 15.45 -6.28 17.31
C LEU A 105 15.62 -7.80 17.19
N ALA A 106 16.39 -8.28 16.21
CA ALA A 106 16.65 -9.71 15.99
C ALA A 106 17.43 -10.39 17.14
N ASP A 107 18.22 -9.64 17.90
CA ASP A 107 19.03 -10.20 18.98
C ASP A 107 18.35 -10.12 20.35
N SER A 108 17.45 -9.15 20.56
CA SER A 108 16.92 -8.81 21.89
C SER A 108 15.41 -8.99 22.05
N TYR A 109 14.65 -9.16 20.97
CA TYR A 109 13.20 -9.35 21.10
C TYR A 109 12.87 -10.70 21.74
N ASP A 110 12.22 -10.68 22.90
CA ASP A 110 11.85 -11.86 23.70
C ASP A 110 10.34 -12.07 23.81
N GLY A 111 9.55 -11.27 23.09
CA GLY A 111 8.10 -11.33 23.08
C GLY A 111 7.52 -12.51 22.28
N GLU A 112 6.20 -12.66 22.35
CA GLU A 112 5.48 -13.64 21.54
C GLU A 112 5.63 -13.36 20.04
N GLY A 113 5.69 -14.44 19.25
CA GLY A 113 5.78 -14.35 17.79
C GLY A 113 4.60 -13.65 17.14
N PHE A 114 4.65 -13.50 15.81
CA PHE A 114 3.72 -12.72 15.01
C PHE A 114 2.96 -13.57 14.00
N ASP A 115 1.68 -13.24 13.83
CA ASP A 115 0.82 -13.76 12.76
C ASP A 115 1.11 -13.05 11.44
N PHE A 116 1.52 -11.78 11.50
CA PHE A 116 1.95 -10.98 10.35
C PHE A 116 3.27 -10.28 10.66
N ILE A 117 4.25 -10.42 9.76
CA ILE A 117 5.44 -9.56 9.74
C ILE A 117 5.46 -8.87 8.38
N VAL A 118 5.40 -7.55 8.36
CA VAL A 118 5.37 -6.78 7.11
C VAL A 118 6.59 -5.88 7.01
N LEU A 119 7.10 -5.74 5.79
CA LEU A 119 8.12 -4.74 5.47
C LEU A 119 7.86 -4.15 4.08
N HIS A 120 7.67 -2.82 4.05
CA HIS A 120 7.39 -2.07 2.84
C HIS A 120 8.39 -0.94 2.66
N GLY A 121 9.03 -0.85 1.49
CA GLY A 121 10.01 0.20 1.23
C GLY A 121 11.34 0.04 1.98
N VAL A 122 11.67 -1.18 2.46
CA VAL A 122 12.87 -1.43 3.26
C VAL A 122 13.89 -2.30 2.52
N TYR A 123 13.48 -3.49 2.05
CA TYR A 123 14.42 -4.58 1.69
C TYR A 123 15.46 -4.20 0.63
N SER A 124 15.09 -3.39 -0.37
CA SER A 124 15.98 -2.92 -1.45
C SER A 124 16.84 -1.71 -1.10
N TRP A 125 16.58 -1.04 0.03
CA TRP A 125 17.23 0.22 0.41
C TRP A 125 18.22 0.06 1.57
N ILE A 126 18.45 -1.17 2.03
CA ILE A 126 19.28 -1.47 3.20
C ILE A 126 20.50 -2.32 2.85
N SER A 127 21.43 -2.43 3.80
CA SER A 127 22.64 -3.26 3.65
C SER A 127 22.32 -4.77 3.63
N PRO A 128 23.23 -5.62 3.11
CA PRO A 128 23.12 -7.08 3.24
C PRO A 128 22.99 -7.55 4.70
N ASP A 129 23.68 -6.90 5.64
CA ASP A 129 23.66 -7.24 7.07
C ASP A 129 22.27 -6.97 7.67
N ASN A 130 21.67 -5.83 7.36
CA ASN A 130 20.31 -5.51 7.78
C ASN A 130 19.27 -6.47 7.18
N ARG A 131 19.44 -6.90 5.91
CA ARG A 131 18.60 -7.96 5.35
C ARG A 131 18.77 -9.28 6.10
N SER A 132 20.01 -9.61 6.49
CA SER A 132 20.28 -10.81 7.28
C SER A 132 19.60 -10.76 8.64
N ALA A 133 19.66 -9.61 9.33
CA ALA A 133 18.97 -9.40 10.60
C ALA A 133 17.44 -9.52 10.46
N ILE A 134 16.84 -8.95 9.41
CA ILE A 134 15.39 -9.12 9.12
C ILE A 134 15.04 -10.59 8.93
N ARG A 135 15.84 -11.34 8.14
CA ARG A 135 15.60 -12.78 7.92
C ARG A 135 15.76 -13.59 9.22
N GLN A 136 16.73 -13.25 10.08
CA GLN A 136 16.88 -13.85 11.41
C GLN A 136 15.64 -13.62 12.27
N PHE A 137 15.16 -12.37 12.35
CA PHE A 137 13.96 -12.02 13.11
C PHE A 137 12.72 -12.77 12.60
N ILE A 138 12.52 -12.84 11.28
CA ILE A 138 11.44 -13.63 10.67
C ILE A 138 11.58 -15.12 11.03
N ALA A 139 12.78 -15.69 10.92
CA ALA A 139 13.04 -17.08 11.27
C ALA A 139 12.62 -17.40 12.71
N GLN A 140 12.97 -16.53 13.65
CA GLN A 140 12.73 -16.71 15.09
C GLN A 140 11.28 -16.41 15.51
N HIS A 141 10.65 -15.38 14.96
CA HIS A 141 9.42 -14.81 15.52
C HIS A 141 8.17 -14.94 14.64
N LEU A 142 8.26 -15.44 13.41
CA LEU A 142 7.05 -15.75 12.64
C LEU A 142 6.37 -17.03 13.18
N LYS A 143 5.10 -16.93 13.56
CA LYS A 143 4.33 -18.10 14.01
C LYS A 143 4.14 -19.13 12.88
N PRO A 144 3.90 -20.41 13.20
CA PRO A 144 3.37 -21.37 12.22
C PRO A 144 2.09 -20.83 11.58
N GLY A 145 1.97 -20.88 10.25
CA GLY A 145 0.87 -20.27 9.50
C GLY A 145 0.91 -18.73 9.42
N GLY A 146 1.92 -18.10 10.05
CA GLY A 146 2.13 -16.66 9.97
C GLY A 146 2.60 -16.22 8.58
N VAL A 147 2.27 -14.98 8.23
CA VAL A 147 2.49 -14.41 6.89
C VAL A 147 3.56 -13.32 6.94
N VAL A 148 4.47 -13.36 5.98
CA VAL A 148 5.37 -12.25 5.68
C VAL A 148 4.88 -11.52 4.44
N TYR A 149 4.68 -10.21 4.56
CA TYR A 149 4.59 -9.32 3.42
C TYR A 149 5.96 -8.70 3.15
N LEU A 150 6.44 -8.81 1.91
CA LEU A 150 7.73 -8.31 1.49
C LEU A 150 7.61 -7.46 0.21
N ALA A 151 7.81 -6.14 0.32
CA ALA A 151 7.94 -5.29 -0.86
C ALA A 151 9.40 -4.94 -1.18
N TYR A 152 9.77 -5.10 -2.45
CA TYR A 152 11.14 -4.90 -2.94
C TYR A 152 11.20 -4.60 -4.44
N MET A 153 12.27 -3.97 -4.89
CA MET A 153 12.57 -3.77 -6.31
C MET A 153 13.06 -5.07 -6.94
N THR A 154 12.67 -5.34 -8.18
CA THR A 154 13.05 -6.57 -8.89
C THR A 154 13.69 -6.29 -10.25
N HIS A 155 14.51 -7.25 -10.68
CA HIS A 155 14.93 -7.40 -12.06
C HIS A 155 13.81 -8.06 -12.90
N PRO A 156 13.72 -7.78 -14.22
CA PRO A 156 14.60 -6.91 -15.00
C PRO A 156 14.16 -5.44 -15.04
N GLY A 157 12.97 -5.08 -14.56
CA GLY A 157 12.37 -3.75 -14.78
C GLY A 157 13.10 -2.60 -14.11
N MET A 158 13.97 -2.87 -13.12
CA MET A 158 14.85 -1.86 -12.51
C MET A 158 16.30 -1.95 -12.97
N SER A 159 16.68 -2.94 -13.79
CA SER A 159 18.08 -3.19 -14.19
C SER A 159 18.74 -1.97 -14.81
N ALA A 160 18.08 -1.34 -15.79
CA ALA A 160 18.65 -0.17 -16.47
C ALA A 160 18.87 0.97 -15.47
N MET A 161 17.90 1.23 -14.60
CA MET A 161 17.92 2.34 -13.63
C MET A 161 19.10 2.28 -12.65
N ILE A 162 19.70 1.11 -12.38
CA ILE A 162 20.83 0.95 -11.44
C ILE A 162 22.00 1.87 -11.81
N ALA A 163 22.37 1.93 -13.09
CA ALA A 163 23.53 2.73 -13.53
C ALA A 163 23.26 4.23 -13.33
N ALA A 164 22.06 4.68 -13.70
CA ALA A 164 21.65 6.07 -13.54
C ALA A 164 21.55 6.46 -12.05
N GLN A 165 20.94 5.62 -11.22
CA GLN A 165 20.84 5.87 -9.78
C GLN A 165 22.23 5.93 -9.13
N ARG A 166 23.15 5.02 -9.49
CA ARG A 166 24.51 5.03 -8.93
C ARG A 166 25.27 6.31 -9.31
N ALA A 167 25.16 6.77 -10.55
CA ALA A 167 25.77 8.03 -10.99
C ALA A 167 25.18 9.22 -10.23
N LEU A 168 23.85 9.27 -10.10
CA LEU A 168 23.14 10.31 -9.37
C LEU A 168 23.56 10.34 -7.89
N TRP A 169 23.67 9.18 -7.22
CA TRP A 169 24.16 9.07 -5.86
C TRP A 169 25.60 9.59 -5.73
N GLN A 170 26.51 9.21 -6.64
CA GLN A 170 27.91 9.68 -6.61
C GLN A 170 28.02 11.20 -6.76
N ILE A 171 27.24 11.80 -7.67
CA ILE A 171 27.20 13.25 -7.87
C ILE A 171 26.64 13.95 -6.63
N ALA A 172 25.56 13.42 -6.06
CA ALA A 172 24.95 13.96 -4.86
C ALA A 172 25.92 13.95 -3.65
N GLN A 173 26.77 12.92 -3.52
CA GLN A 173 27.78 12.85 -2.45
C GLN A 173 28.89 13.89 -2.59
N GLN A 174 29.14 14.39 -3.80
CA GLN A 174 30.11 15.45 -4.07
C GLN A 174 29.46 16.85 -4.06
N SER A 175 28.13 16.92 -3.95
CA SER A 175 27.36 18.16 -3.98
C SER A 175 27.17 18.70 -2.57
N SER A 176 27.20 20.02 -2.44
CA SER A 176 26.88 20.73 -1.20
C SER A 176 25.40 21.09 -1.11
N GLY A 177 24.90 21.30 0.10
CA GLY A 177 23.52 21.70 0.35
C GLY A 177 22.72 20.57 0.98
N ASP A 178 21.41 20.77 1.02
CA ASP A 178 20.50 19.81 1.59
C ASP A 178 20.24 18.62 0.63
N PRO A 179 19.58 17.53 1.04
CA PRO A 179 19.32 16.38 0.16
C PRO A 179 18.56 16.73 -1.12
N ALA A 180 17.62 17.69 -1.07
CA ALA A 180 16.90 18.13 -2.26
C ALA A 180 17.81 18.91 -3.21
N ASP A 181 18.69 19.77 -2.69
CA ASP A 181 19.69 20.47 -3.49
C ASP A 181 20.67 19.50 -4.15
N ARG A 182 21.15 18.50 -3.39
CA ARG A 182 22.05 17.46 -3.89
C ARG A 182 21.39 16.61 -4.98
N LEU A 183 20.10 16.27 -4.82
CA LEU A 183 19.33 15.58 -5.85
C LEU A 183 19.20 16.45 -7.11
N ARG A 184 18.83 17.73 -6.98
CA ARG A 184 18.73 18.65 -8.12
C ARG A 184 20.04 18.77 -8.88
N ALA A 185 21.16 18.84 -8.17
CA ALA A 185 22.49 18.83 -8.78
C ALA A 185 22.75 17.53 -9.57
N GLY A 186 22.42 16.37 -8.98
CA GLY A 186 22.49 15.07 -9.64
C GLY A 186 21.63 14.98 -10.90
N LEU A 187 20.35 15.35 -10.80
CA LEU A 187 19.41 15.36 -11.93
C LEU A 187 19.86 16.30 -13.06
N SER A 188 20.34 17.50 -12.70
CA SER A 188 20.86 18.47 -13.68
C SER A 188 22.08 17.92 -14.41
N ALA A 189 23.02 17.30 -13.69
CA ALA A 189 24.18 16.67 -14.32
C ALA A 189 23.75 15.53 -15.25
N ILE A 190 22.85 14.64 -14.81
CA ILE A 190 22.35 13.55 -15.65
C ILE A 190 21.68 14.08 -16.93
N ARG A 191 20.90 15.16 -16.86
CA ARG A 191 20.32 15.81 -18.04
C ARG A 191 21.37 16.31 -19.03
N GLN A 192 22.47 16.88 -18.55
CA GLN A 192 23.57 17.29 -19.44
C GLN A 192 24.16 16.10 -20.21
N TRP A 193 24.30 14.93 -19.56
CA TRP A 193 24.75 13.72 -20.23
C TRP A 193 23.73 13.17 -21.23
N GLN A 194 22.43 13.28 -20.91
CA GLN A 194 21.35 12.94 -21.83
C GLN A 194 21.38 13.86 -23.07
N ASP A 195 21.44 15.18 -22.88
CA ASP A 195 21.47 16.17 -23.97
C ASP A 195 22.73 16.04 -24.84
N ALA A 196 23.84 15.60 -24.26
CA ALA A 196 25.08 15.31 -24.97
C ALA A 196 25.05 13.99 -25.75
N GLY A 197 23.97 13.21 -25.67
CA GLY A 197 23.80 11.95 -26.41
C GLY A 197 24.61 10.79 -25.83
N ALA A 198 24.79 10.73 -24.50
CA ALA A 198 25.51 9.64 -23.87
C ALA A 198 24.87 8.27 -24.20
N GLY A 199 25.68 7.32 -24.66
CA GLY A 199 25.21 6.04 -25.21
C GLY A 199 24.25 5.26 -24.30
N TYR A 200 24.44 5.34 -22.98
CA TYR A 200 23.53 4.73 -22.01
C TYR A 200 22.07 5.23 -22.15
N PHE A 201 21.85 6.54 -22.33
CA PHE A 201 20.50 7.10 -22.49
C PHE A 201 19.96 6.90 -23.91
N VAL A 202 20.84 6.72 -24.90
CA VAL A 202 20.45 6.34 -26.27
C VAL A 202 19.88 4.91 -26.28
N ASP A 203 20.53 3.98 -25.58
CA ASP A 203 20.09 2.58 -25.49
C ASP A 203 18.94 2.39 -24.48
N HIS A 204 18.78 3.31 -23.52
CA HIS A 204 17.74 3.26 -22.47
C HIS A 204 16.93 4.57 -22.36
N PRO A 205 16.17 4.96 -23.39
CA PRO A 205 15.38 6.20 -23.38
C PRO A 205 14.30 6.23 -22.29
N ASP A 206 13.86 5.07 -21.81
CA ASP A 206 12.88 4.97 -20.72
C ASP A 206 13.43 5.46 -19.39
N VAL A 207 14.74 5.29 -19.14
CA VAL A 207 15.38 5.81 -17.93
C VAL A 207 15.43 7.32 -17.97
N ALA A 208 15.75 7.91 -19.12
CA ALA A 208 15.71 9.35 -19.33
C ALA A 208 14.30 9.90 -19.03
N ARG A 209 13.26 9.34 -19.67
CA ARG A 209 11.86 9.74 -19.44
C ARG A 209 11.45 9.63 -17.96
N ARG A 210 11.93 8.60 -17.26
CA ARG A 210 11.65 8.43 -15.83
C ARG A 210 12.30 9.52 -14.98
N LEU A 211 13.54 9.89 -15.29
CA LEU A 211 14.28 10.94 -14.58
C LEU A 211 13.78 12.36 -14.91
N GLU A 212 13.23 12.58 -16.08
CA GLU A 212 12.57 13.86 -16.43
C GLU A 212 11.32 14.09 -15.59
N ARG A 213 10.54 13.03 -15.33
CA ARG A 213 9.35 13.09 -14.47
C ARG A 213 9.66 13.47 -13.03
N ALA A 214 10.91 13.32 -12.59
CA ALA A 214 11.34 13.71 -11.25
C ALA A 214 11.02 15.18 -10.93
N ASP A 215 11.01 16.08 -11.93
CA ASP A 215 10.69 17.51 -11.73
C ASP A 215 9.26 17.76 -11.25
N SER A 216 8.36 16.80 -11.49
CA SER A 216 6.95 16.91 -11.11
C SER A 216 6.65 16.34 -9.72
N GLU A 217 7.64 15.76 -9.06
CA GLU A 217 7.51 15.10 -7.75
C GLU A 217 8.14 15.93 -6.64
N ASP A 218 7.85 15.56 -5.38
CA ASP A 218 8.50 16.16 -4.23
C ASP A 218 9.99 15.78 -4.19
N MET A 219 10.87 16.78 -4.28
CA MET A 219 12.31 16.60 -4.29
C MET A 219 12.86 15.97 -3.00
N ALA A 220 12.23 16.23 -1.86
CA ALA A 220 12.65 15.63 -0.59
C ALA A 220 12.34 14.12 -0.59
N PHE A 221 11.15 13.75 -1.06
CA PHE A 221 10.77 12.35 -1.23
C PHE A 221 11.68 11.62 -2.22
N LEU A 222 11.90 12.21 -3.40
CA LEU A 222 12.80 11.61 -4.37
C LEU A 222 14.24 11.50 -3.89
N ALA A 223 14.71 12.46 -3.09
CA ALA A 223 16.06 12.40 -2.53
C ALA A 223 16.18 11.20 -1.59
N HIS A 224 15.13 10.94 -0.81
CA HIS A 224 15.05 9.77 0.03
C HIS A 224 15.08 8.46 -0.77
N GLU A 225 14.33 8.37 -1.88
CA GLU A 225 14.28 7.16 -2.72
C GLU A 225 15.57 6.91 -3.52
N LEU A 226 16.14 7.97 -4.10
CA LEU A 226 17.20 7.87 -5.10
C LEU A 226 18.60 8.09 -4.53
N LEU A 227 18.73 8.72 -3.36
CA LEU A 227 20.03 8.93 -2.73
C LEU A 227 20.36 7.85 -1.69
N CYS A 228 19.68 6.72 -1.62
CA CYS A 228 20.14 5.62 -0.76
C CYS A 228 21.46 5.02 -1.28
N GLU A 229 22.40 4.76 -0.37
CA GLU A 229 23.67 4.09 -0.70
C GLU A 229 23.44 2.67 -1.22
N HIS A 230 22.53 1.97 -0.53
CA HIS A 230 22.02 0.68 -0.93
C HIS A 230 20.76 0.89 -1.75
N TRP A 231 20.81 0.49 -3.02
CA TRP A 231 19.70 0.56 -3.95
C TRP A 231 19.77 -0.69 -4.83
N THR A 232 19.11 -1.76 -4.38
CA THR A 232 19.33 -3.12 -4.89
C THR A 232 18.03 -3.74 -5.38
N PRO A 233 17.84 -3.85 -6.71
CA PRO A 233 16.88 -4.78 -7.27
C PRO A 233 17.33 -6.23 -7.05
N PHE A 234 16.38 -7.14 -6.86
CA PHE A 234 16.66 -8.56 -6.66
C PHE A 234 16.06 -9.41 -7.78
N HIS A 235 16.59 -10.61 -8.00
CA HIS A 235 15.87 -11.61 -8.77
C HIS A 235 14.90 -12.36 -7.84
N VAL A 236 13.61 -12.38 -8.18
CA VAL A 236 12.57 -13.05 -7.37
C VAL A 236 12.92 -14.50 -7.04
N GLY A 237 13.54 -15.25 -7.95
CA GLY A 237 13.94 -16.64 -7.70
C GLY A 237 14.95 -16.79 -6.56
N GLU A 238 15.84 -15.83 -6.38
CA GLU A 238 16.81 -15.79 -5.29
C GLU A 238 16.10 -15.47 -3.97
N VAL A 239 15.23 -14.46 -3.97
CA VAL A 239 14.43 -14.09 -2.79
C VAL A 239 13.55 -15.24 -2.32
N ILE A 240 12.86 -15.93 -3.24
CA ILE A 240 12.06 -17.12 -2.91
C ILE A 240 12.95 -18.20 -2.28
N THR A 241 14.15 -18.41 -2.81
CA THR A 241 15.09 -19.41 -2.28
C THR A 241 15.61 -19.04 -0.89
N GLU A 242 15.92 -17.75 -0.66
CA GLU A 242 16.31 -17.24 0.67
C GLU A 242 15.19 -17.46 1.69
N PHE A 243 13.94 -17.13 1.35
CA PHE A 243 12.79 -17.28 2.24
C PHE A 243 12.41 -18.74 2.47
N ALA A 244 12.61 -19.61 1.48
CA ALA A 244 12.50 -21.06 1.65
C ALA A 244 13.47 -21.59 2.72
N GLY A 245 14.67 -21.02 2.80
CA GLY A 245 15.64 -21.32 3.87
C GLY A 245 15.15 -20.96 5.28
N LEU A 246 14.17 -20.06 5.41
CA LEU A 246 13.53 -19.67 6.67
C LEU A 246 12.32 -20.54 7.02
N GLY A 247 12.01 -21.56 6.21
CA GLY A 247 10.78 -22.35 6.31
C GLY A 247 9.53 -21.64 5.77
N CYS A 248 9.72 -20.55 5.03
CA CYS A 248 8.62 -19.78 4.42
C CYS A 248 8.51 -20.11 2.92
N ARG A 249 7.30 -20.26 2.39
CA ARG A 249 7.09 -20.44 0.94
C ARG A 249 6.27 -19.29 0.38
N LEU A 250 6.54 -18.95 -0.88
CA LEU A 250 5.75 -17.97 -1.62
C LEU A 250 4.31 -18.47 -1.79
N VAL A 251 3.35 -17.61 -1.43
CA VAL A 251 1.92 -17.79 -1.67
C VAL A 251 1.52 -17.14 -3.00
N GLY A 252 1.97 -15.92 -3.21
CA GLY A 252 1.66 -15.11 -4.39
C GLY A 252 2.02 -13.65 -4.16
N SER A 253 1.51 -12.78 -5.03
CA SER A 253 1.64 -11.34 -4.87
C SER A 253 0.48 -10.77 -4.07
N ALA A 254 0.76 -9.86 -3.15
CA ALA A 254 -0.22 -8.99 -2.52
C ALA A 254 -0.83 -7.99 -3.53
N THR A 255 -0.23 -7.80 -4.71
CA THR A 255 -0.84 -7.13 -5.87
C THR A 255 -1.73 -8.14 -6.60
N PRO A 256 -3.07 -8.09 -6.46
CA PRO A 256 -3.92 -9.22 -6.88
C PRO A 256 -3.85 -9.53 -8.38
N LEU A 257 -3.73 -8.50 -9.22
CA LEU A 257 -3.58 -8.67 -10.68
C LEU A 257 -2.40 -9.58 -11.04
N GLU A 258 -1.29 -9.51 -10.30
CA GLU A 258 -0.06 -10.25 -10.61
C GLU A 258 -0.18 -11.76 -10.40
N ASN A 259 -1.24 -12.20 -9.72
CA ASN A 259 -1.59 -13.60 -9.54
C ASN A 259 -2.42 -14.17 -10.69
N ILE A 260 -2.98 -13.30 -11.55
CA ILE A 260 -3.82 -13.71 -12.69
C ILE A 260 -2.94 -13.68 -13.94
N ASP A 261 -2.37 -14.83 -14.29
CA ASP A 261 -1.39 -14.93 -15.38
C ASP A 261 -1.94 -14.45 -16.73
N SER A 262 -3.21 -14.73 -17.04
CA SER A 262 -3.88 -14.30 -18.28
C SER A 262 -4.06 -12.79 -18.41
N LEU A 263 -3.91 -12.04 -17.32
CA LEU A 263 -4.09 -10.58 -17.28
C LEU A 263 -2.80 -9.83 -16.94
N SER A 264 -1.79 -10.51 -16.43
CA SER A 264 -0.53 -9.90 -16.01
C SER A 264 0.66 -10.28 -16.88
N LEU A 265 0.48 -11.20 -17.84
CA LEU A 265 1.53 -11.66 -18.75
C LEU A 265 1.08 -11.56 -20.21
N PRO A 266 2.00 -11.29 -21.16
CA PRO A 266 1.66 -11.35 -22.58
C PRO A 266 1.19 -12.77 -22.93
N GLY A 267 0.06 -12.89 -23.64
CA GLY A 267 -0.59 -14.20 -23.88
C GLY A 267 0.31 -15.25 -24.53
N ASN A 268 1.21 -14.83 -25.43
CA ASN A 268 2.18 -15.72 -26.09
C ASN A 268 3.24 -16.30 -25.14
N CYS A 269 3.41 -15.71 -23.95
CA CYS A 269 4.36 -16.20 -22.94
C CYS A 269 3.74 -17.29 -22.04
N ILE A 270 2.41 -17.37 -21.93
CA ILE A 270 1.72 -18.29 -21.01
C ILE A 270 2.07 -19.76 -21.30
N PRO A 271 1.97 -20.26 -22.55
CA PRO A 271 2.30 -21.66 -22.84
C PRO A 271 3.78 -22.03 -22.54
N VAL A 272 4.68 -21.04 -22.61
CA VAL A 272 6.10 -21.25 -22.30
C VAL A 272 6.32 -21.44 -20.80
N LEU A 273 5.47 -20.80 -19.97
CA LEU A 273 5.53 -20.90 -18.50
C LEU A 273 4.88 -22.17 -17.96
N GLU A 274 3.92 -22.77 -18.67
CA GLU A 274 3.27 -24.03 -18.28
C GLU A 274 4.27 -25.18 -18.12
N GLY A 275 5.39 -25.15 -18.85
CA GLY A 275 6.48 -26.12 -18.73
C GLY A 275 7.38 -25.95 -17.50
N LEU A 276 7.21 -24.88 -16.71
CA LEU A 276 8.04 -24.57 -15.54
C LEU A 276 7.30 -24.90 -14.24
N SER A 277 7.63 -26.05 -13.63
CA SER A 277 7.06 -26.49 -12.35
C SER A 277 7.78 -25.96 -11.11
N ASP A 278 9.02 -25.50 -11.26
CA ASP A 278 9.82 -24.92 -10.17
C ASP A 278 9.39 -23.48 -9.90
N THR A 279 8.80 -23.22 -8.73
CA THR A 279 8.23 -21.89 -8.37
C THR A 279 9.24 -20.74 -8.51
N PRO A 280 10.49 -20.83 -7.97
CA PRO A 280 11.49 -19.78 -8.15
C PRO A 280 11.75 -19.44 -9.62
N LYS A 281 11.96 -20.45 -10.47
CA LYS A 281 12.16 -20.25 -11.91
C LYS A 281 10.92 -19.67 -12.56
N ARG A 282 9.75 -20.24 -12.30
CA ARG A 282 8.49 -19.80 -12.91
C ARG A 282 8.22 -18.32 -12.65
N GLU A 283 8.38 -17.87 -11.41
CA GLU A 283 8.19 -16.46 -11.05
C GLU A 283 9.28 -15.56 -11.66
N ALA A 284 10.54 -16.02 -11.77
CA ALA A 284 11.58 -15.27 -12.45
C ALA A 284 11.26 -15.05 -13.95
N PHE A 285 10.73 -16.06 -14.64
CA PHE A 285 10.30 -15.91 -16.03
C PHE A 285 9.03 -15.06 -16.17
N LYS A 286 8.13 -15.08 -15.19
CA LYS A 286 7.00 -14.13 -15.14
C LYS A 286 7.48 -12.69 -15.03
N ASP A 287 8.46 -12.43 -14.17
CA ASP A 287 9.07 -11.09 -14.03
C ASP A 287 9.70 -10.60 -15.34
N ILE A 288 10.35 -11.50 -16.08
CA ILE A 288 10.86 -11.20 -17.43
C ILE A 288 9.71 -10.86 -18.38
N ALA A 289 8.67 -11.69 -18.43
CA ALA A 289 7.57 -11.55 -19.38
C ALA A 289 6.79 -10.23 -19.24
N ARG A 290 6.66 -9.69 -18.01
CA ARG A 290 5.97 -8.41 -17.74
C ARG A 290 6.90 -7.23 -17.42
N ASN A 291 8.21 -7.44 -17.56
CA ASN A 291 9.24 -6.47 -17.20
C ASN A 291 9.00 -5.87 -15.78
N GLN A 292 8.89 -6.77 -14.80
CA GLN A 292 8.54 -6.41 -13.42
C GLN A 292 9.62 -5.52 -12.81
N SER A 293 9.21 -4.44 -12.12
CA SER A 293 10.14 -3.50 -11.48
C SER A 293 10.07 -3.50 -9.95
N GLN A 294 8.93 -3.88 -9.38
CA GLN A 294 8.71 -3.97 -7.94
C GLN A 294 7.81 -5.17 -7.66
N ARG A 295 7.99 -5.86 -6.55
CA ARG A 295 7.09 -6.93 -6.10
C ARG A 295 6.60 -6.63 -4.69
N ARG A 296 5.44 -7.20 -4.38
CA ARG A 296 4.82 -7.20 -3.06
C ARG A 296 4.46 -8.66 -2.77
N ASP A 297 5.41 -9.45 -2.31
CA ASP A 297 5.22 -10.89 -2.18
C ASP A 297 4.66 -11.28 -0.79
N LEU A 298 3.78 -12.27 -0.78
CA LEU A 298 3.28 -12.92 0.42
C LEU A 298 3.98 -14.26 0.60
N TYR A 299 4.64 -14.46 1.74
CA TYR A 299 5.22 -15.73 2.14
C TYR A 299 4.51 -16.26 3.38
N THR A 300 4.37 -17.58 3.52
CA THR A 300 3.81 -18.17 4.74
C THR A 300 4.69 -19.29 5.28
N ARG A 301 4.71 -19.44 6.61
CA ARG A 301 5.41 -20.53 7.30
C ARG A 301 4.55 -21.78 7.28
N ASN A 302 5.06 -22.86 6.71
CA ASN A 302 4.34 -24.12 6.53
C ASN A 302 3.02 -23.92 5.78
N PRO A 303 3.05 -23.50 4.49
CA PRO A 303 1.82 -23.35 3.71
C PRO A 303 1.04 -24.65 3.70
N ASP A 304 -0.26 -24.52 3.91
CA ASP A 304 -1.23 -25.58 3.67
C ASP A 304 -2.30 -25.04 2.72
N ALA A 305 -2.65 -25.84 1.73
CA ALA A 305 -3.63 -25.46 0.72
C ALA A 305 -5.01 -25.92 1.19
N MET A 306 -6.01 -25.06 1.04
CA MET A 306 -7.37 -25.39 1.40
C MET A 306 -7.90 -26.54 0.54
N ALA A 307 -8.72 -27.40 1.15
CA ALA A 307 -9.55 -28.33 0.38
C ALA A 307 -10.54 -27.56 -0.50
N SER A 308 -10.98 -28.15 -1.62
CA SER A 308 -11.85 -27.45 -2.57
C SER A 308 -13.17 -26.96 -1.99
N ASP A 309 -13.77 -27.72 -1.06
CA ASP A 309 -15.01 -27.32 -0.38
C ASP A 309 -14.78 -26.15 0.58
N GLU A 310 -13.67 -26.16 1.31
CA GLU A 310 -13.29 -25.06 2.21
C GLU A 310 -12.97 -23.78 1.42
N HIS A 311 -12.19 -23.89 0.35
CA HIS A 311 -11.88 -22.73 -0.50
C HIS A 311 -13.16 -22.13 -1.09
N ARG A 312 -14.11 -22.98 -1.52
CA ARG A 312 -15.42 -22.51 -1.97
C ARG A 312 -16.16 -21.76 -0.87
N ASP A 313 -16.17 -22.26 0.35
CA ASP A 313 -16.84 -21.61 1.48
C ASP A 313 -16.17 -20.27 1.85
N VAL A 314 -14.85 -20.19 1.82
CA VAL A 314 -14.09 -18.94 2.01
C VAL A 314 -14.47 -17.90 0.94
N LEU A 315 -14.53 -18.31 -0.34
CA LEU A 315 -14.95 -17.42 -1.42
C LEU A 315 -16.39 -16.95 -1.22
N LEU A 316 -17.33 -17.87 -1.02
CA LEU A 316 -18.77 -17.57 -0.85
C LEU A 316 -19.02 -16.59 0.31
N ASN A 317 -18.28 -16.73 1.40
CA ASN A 317 -18.41 -15.88 2.58
C ASN A 317 -17.60 -14.59 2.49
N SER A 318 -16.75 -14.38 1.47
CA SER A 318 -16.02 -13.11 1.33
C SER A 318 -17.00 -11.95 1.06
N CYS A 319 -16.81 -10.83 1.75
CA CYS A 319 -17.62 -9.62 1.58
C CYS A 319 -16.80 -8.48 0.97
N TRP A 320 -17.45 -7.69 0.14
CA TRP A 320 -16.84 -6.64 -0.65
C TRP A 320 -17.70 -5.38 -0.64
N VAL A 321 -17.06 -4.22 -0.74
CA VAL A 321 -17.73 -2.91 -0.79
C VAL A 321 -17.07 -2.03 -1.85
N GLY A 322 -17.87 -1.19 -2.51
CA GLY A 322 -17.37 -0.15 -3.41
C GLY A 322 -16.71 0.99 -2.64
N LEU A 323 -15.59 1.48 -3.14
CA LEU A 323 -14.93 2.68 -2.64
C LEU A 323 -15.47 3.95 -3.33
N PRO A 324 -15.29 5.15 -2.76
CA PRO A 324 -15.72 6.40 -3.41
C PRO A 324 -15.11 6.62 -4.81
N SER A 325 -13.94 6.04 -5.06
CA SER A 325 -13.23 5.99 -6.34
C SER A 325 -13.79 4.98 -7.33
N ALA A 326 -14.85 4.23 -6.99
CA ALA A 326 -15.47 3.26 -7.89
C ALA A 326 -15.98 3.93 -9.18
N SER A 327 -15.49 3.46 -10.33
CA SER A 327 -15.90 4.00 -11.62
C SER A 327 -17.41 3.89 -11.83
N THR A 328 -18.00 4.97 -12.34
CA THR A 328 -19.39 5.01 -12.82
C THR A 328 -19.48 4.80 -14.34
N ASN A 329 -18.35 4.68 -15.03
CA ASN A 329 -18.30 4.56 -16.49
C ASN A 329 -18.55 3.13 -16.93
N ASP A 330 -19.33 2.96 -17.99
CA ASP A 330 -19.59 1.64 -18.61
C ASP A 330 -18.38 1.10 -19.38
N THR A 331 -17.41 1.96 -19.71
CA THR A 331 -16.16 1.61 -20.38
C THR A 331 -15.01 1.67 -19.36
N LEU A 332 -14.85 0.59 -18.60
CA LEU A 332 -13.73 0.42 -17.68
C LEU A 332 -12.54 -0.21 -18.42
N GLU A 333 -11.34 0.34 -18.21
CA GLU A 333 -10.09 -0.15 -18.75
C GLU A 333 -9.05 -0.21 -17.64
N PHE A 334 -8.23 -1.27 -17.64
CA PHE A 334 -7.22 -1.53 -16.64
C PHE A 334 -5.83 -1.28 -17.21
N GLU A 335 -5.12 -0.31 -16.63
CA GLU A 335 -3.75 0.05 -17.04
C GLU A 335 -2.72 -0.94 -16.50
N THR A 336 -2.41 -1.99 -17.26
CA THR A 336 -1.47 -3.03 -16.83
C THR A 336 -0.08 -2.86 -17.43
N ARG A 337 0.91 -3.60 -16.90
CA ARG A 337 2.29 -3.60 -17.45
C ARG A 337 2.37 -4.19 -18.85
N ILE A 338 1.39 -4.99 -19.27
CA ILE A 338 1.33 -5.59 -20.60
C ILE A 338 0.48 -4.78 -21.58
N GLY A 339 0.07 -3.56 -21.17
CA GLY A 339 -0.82 -2.67 -21.92
C GLY A 339 -2.21 -2.55 -21.29
N PRO A 340 -3.05 -1.64 -21.80
CA PRO A 340 -4.42 -1.48 -21.34
C PRO A 340 -5.25 -2.73 -21.65
N ILE A 341 -6.08 -3.15 -20.68
CA ILE A 341 -6.99 -4.29 -20.83
C ILE A 341 -8.43 -3.80 -20.62
N PRO A 342 -9.31 -3.88 -21.65
CA PRO A 342 -10.70 -3.50 -21.50
C PRO A 342 -11.44 -4.49 -20.59
N ALA A 343 -12.23 -3.96 -19.67
CA ALA A 343 -13.09 -4.75 -18.80
C ALA A 343 -14.29 -5.31 -19.59
N ASP A 344 -14.69 -6.57 -19.35
CA ASP A 344 -15.92 -7.14 -19.90
C ASP A 344 -17.15 -6.44 -19.26
N PRO A 345 -17.92 -5.62 -19.99
CA PRO A 345 -19.05 -4.89 -19.42
C PRO A 345 -20.13 -5.82 -18.84
N GLN A 346 -20.24 -7.05 -19.34
CA GLN A 346 -21.21 -8.03 -18.85
C GLN A 346 -20.84 -8.57 -17.45
N LEU A 347 -19.59 -8.42 -17.02
CA LEU A 347 -19.10 -8.83 -15.71
C LEU A 347 -18.92 -7.63 -14.78
N PHE A 348 -18.21 -6.59 -15.23
CA PHE A 348 -17.79 -5.49 -14.34
C PHE A 348 -18.89 -4.48 -14.03
N THR A 349 -19.74 -4.12 -15.00
CA THR A 349 -20.84 -3.16 -14.79
C THR A 349 -21.83 -3.61 -13.72
N PRO A 350 -22.39 -4.85 -13.75
CA PRO A 350 -23.30 -5.30 -12.69
C PRO A 350 -22.61 -5.43 -11.32
N LEU A 351 -21.33 -5.83 -11.27
CA LEU A 351 -20.56 -5.87 -10.02
C LEU A 351 -20.42 -4.47 -9.40
N LEU A 352 -19.95 -3.49 -10.19
CA LEU A 352 -19.79 -2.11 -9.72
C LEU A 352 -21.12 -1.48 -9.35
N ALA A 353 -22.21 -1.77 -10.08
CA ALA A 353 -23.54 -1.26 -9.77
C ALA A 353 -24.05 -1.77 -8.41
N ALA A 354 -23.83 -3.05 -8.10
CA ALA A 354 -24.20 -3.63 -6.81
C ALA A 354 -23.33 -3.07 -5.67
N LEU A 355 -22.01 -3.06 -5.84
CA LEU A 355 -21.04 -2.69 -4.80
C LEU A 355 -21.05 -1.20 -4.45
N ARG A 356 -21.55 -0.33 -5.34
CA ARG A 356 -21.79 1.10 -5.03
C ARG A 356 -22.99 1.34 -4.13
N GLN A 357 -23.95 0.39 -4.08
CA GLN A 357 -25.17 0.56 -3.29
C GLN A 357 -25.03 0.06 -1.86
N SER A 358 -24.26 -1.02 -1.67
CA SER A 358 -24.07 -1.67 -0.37
C SER A 358 -22.84 -2.57 -0.43
N ALA A 359 -22.48 -3.11 0.72
CA ALA A 359 -21.64 -4.28 0.79
C ALA A 359 -22.39 -5.52 0.30
N TRP A 360 -21.67 -6.43 -0.37
CA TRP A 360 -22.20 -7.69 -0.87
C TRP A 360 -21.22 -8.83 -0.58
N SER A 361 -21.74 -9.97 -0.15
CA SER A 361 -20.97 -11.22 -0.16
C SER A 361 -20.80 -11.75 -1.59
N PHE A 362 -19.76 -12.53 -1.83
CA PHE A 362 -19.61 -13.26 -3.09
C PHE A 362 -20.84 -14.11 -3.40
N ALA A 363 -21.40 -14.79 -2.39
CA ALA A 363 -22.59 -15.61 -2.55
C ALA A 363 -23.80 -14.81 -3.05
N GLU A 364 -23.98 -13.58 -2.60
CA GLU A 364 -25.05 -12.71 -3.08
C GLU A 364 -24.76 -12.15 -4.49
N LEU A 365 -23.51 -11.75 -4.77
CA LEU A 365 -23.10 -11.34 -6.11
C LEU A 365 -23.32 -12.47 -7.13
N ALA A 366 -22.96 -13.71 -6.78
CA ALA A 366 -23.15 -14.88 -7.63
C ALA A 366 -24.63 -15.21 -7.93
N ARG A 367 -25.57 -14.69 -7.13
CA ARG A 367 -27.02 -14.83 -7.36
C ARG A 367 -27.61 -13.73 -8.23
N LEU A 368 -26.85 -12.68 -8.56
CA LEU A 368 -27.35 -11.60 -9.43
C LEU A 368 -27.74 -12.18 -10.80
N PRO A 369 -28.96 -11.93 -11.30
CA PRO A 369 -29.39 -12.44 -12.61
C PRO A 369 -28.44 -12.09 -13.75
N ALA A 370 -27.85 -10.90 -13.71
CA ALA A 370 -26.88 -10.41 -14.70
C ALA A 370 -25.54 -11.18 -14.71
N LEU A 371 -25.22 -11.91 -13.64
CA LEU A 371 -23.96 -12.66 -13.48
C LEU A 371 -24.14 -14.18 -13.64
N GLN A 372 -25.35 -14.65 -13.98
CA GLN A 372 -25.60 -16.06 -14.25
C GLN A 372 -24.69 -16.58 -15.37
N GLY A 373 -24.06 -17.73 -15.14
CA GLY A 373 -23.09 -18.34 -16.08
C GLY A 373 -21.67 -17.73 -16.03
N ARG A 374 -21.43 -16.71 -15.20
CA ARG A 374 -20.13 -15.99 -15.11
C ARG A 374 -19.47 -16.08 -13.73
N ILE A 375 -19.91 -17.02 -12.89
CA ILE A 375 -19.52 -17.12 -11.48
C ILE A 375 -17.99 -17.27 -11.30
N SER A 376 -17.34 -18.05 -12.18
CA SER A 376 -15.88 -18.24 -12.15
C SER A 376 -15.10 -16.96 -12.39
N GLY A 377 -15.69 -15.98 -13.08
CA GLY A 377 -15.08 -14.67 -13.34
C GLY A 377 -15.22 -13.68 -12.19
N ILE A 378 -16.12 -13.94 -11.21
CA ILE A 378 -16.42 -12.96 -10.15
C ILE A 378 -15.19 -12.72 -9.26
N SER A 379 -14.51 -13.79 -8.79
CA SER A 379 -13.35 -13.64 -7.90
C SER A 379 -12.19 -12.88 -8.59
N PRO A 380 -11.73 -13.28 -9.80
CA PRO A 380 -10.75 -12.50 -10.56
C PRO A 380 -11.19 -11.04 -10.79
N ALA A 381 -12.46 -10.78 -11.11
CA ALA A 381 -12.95 -9.42 -11.32
C ALA A 381 -12.92 -8.57 -10.03
N LEU A 382 -13.27 -9.14 -8.88
CA LEU A 382 -13.16 -8.45 -7.58
C LEU A 382 -11.70 -8.12 -7.25
N GLN A 383 -10.77 -9.05 -7.50
CA GLN A 383 -9.34 -8.82 -7.32
C GLN A 383 -8.80 -7.70 -8.23
N MET A 384 -9.25 -7.65 -9.49
CA MET A 384 -8.90 -6.57 -10.42
C MET A 384 -9.48 -5.22 -9.97
N LEU A 385 -10.74 -5.20 -9.57
CA LEU A 385 -11.39 -3.99 -9.06
C LEU A 385 -10.71 -3.49 -7.78
N ALA A 386 -10.25 -4.39 -6.92
CA ALA A 386 -9.53 -4.05 -5.70
C ALA A 386 -8.17 -3.44 -6.01
N TRP A 387 -7.42 -4.09 -6.89
CA TRP A 387 -6.14 -3.59 -7.40
C TRP A 387 -6.28 -2.20 -8.05
N ALA A 388 -7.37 -1.96 -8.81
CA ALA A 388 -7.67 -0.66 -9.41
C ALA A 388 -8.23 0.37 -8.41
N GLY A 389 -8.37 0.02 -7.13
CA GLY A 389 -8.86 0.93 -6.09
C GLY A 389 -10.35 1.25 -6.18
N HIS A 390 -11.16 0.40 -6.83
CA HIS A 390 -12.61 0.58 -6.94
C HIS A 390 -13.39 -0.13 -5.84
N VAL A 391 -12.85 -1.21 -5.28
CA VAL A 391 -13.50 -2.00 -4.23
C VAL A 391 -12.50 -2.39 -3.15
N HIS A 392 -12.98 -2.80 -1.99
CA HIS A 392 -12.13 -3.33 -0.93
C HIS A 392 -12.82 -4.53 -0.25
N PRO A 393 -12.06 -5.53 0.23
CA PRO A 393 -12.61 -6.54 1.13
C PRO A 393 -13.19 -5.89 2.40
N LEU A 394 -14.37 -6.34 2.81
CA LEU A 394 -15.06 -5.84 3.99
C LEU A 394 -14.95 -6.85 5.14
N ARG A 395 -14.68 -6.37 6.35
CA ARG A 395 -14.71 -7.22 7.54
C ARG A 395 -16.15 -7.57 7.92
N HIS A 396 -16.32 -8.78 8.44
CA HIS A 396 -17.59 -9.20 9.01
C HIS A 396 -17.71 -8.75 10.46
N GLY A 397 -18.90 -8.28 10.84
CA GLY A 397 -19.26 -7.97 12.21
C GLY A 397 -19.32 -6.48 12.54
N ALA A 398 -19.76 -6.19 13.76
CA ALA A 398 -19.77 -4.83 14.28
C ALA A 398 -18.33 -4.34 14.48
N VAL A 399 -18.11 -3.06 14.20
CA VAL A 399 -16.79 -2.43 14.33
C VAL A 399 -16.82 -1.30 15.34
N ASP A 400 -15.73 -1.18 16.10
CA ASP A 400 -15.52 -0.06 17.01
C ASP A 400 -15.10 1.17 16.20
N VAL A 401 -15.98 2.18 16.16
CA VAL A 401 -15.75 3.42 15.43
C VAL A 401 -15.05 4.49 16.27
N ASP A 402 -15.07 4.37 17.60
CA ASP A 402 -14.67 5.48 18.49
C ASP A 402 -13.16 5.74 18.39
N ARG A 403 -12.35 4.68 18.34
CA ARG A 403 -10.88 4.77 18.17
C ARG A 403 -10.52 5.33 16.79
N CYS A 404 -11.23 4.89 15.75
CA CYS A 404 -11.04 5.41 14.39
C CYS A 404 -11.43 6.88 14.32
N HIS A 405 -12.55 7.28 14.90
CA HIS A 405 -12.98 8.67 14.96
C HIS A 405 -11.98 9.54 15.75
N ALA A 406 -11.44 9.05 16.87
CA ALA A 406 -10.41 9.75 17.64
C ALA A 406 -9.14 9.99 16.80
N LEU A 407 -8.64 8.93 16.15
CA LEU A 407 -7.49 9.04 15.24
C LEU A 407 -7.77 9.96 14.04
N ASN A 408 -8.96 9.83 13.42
CA ASN A 408 -9.34 10.64 12.25
C ASN A 408 -9.43 12.14 12.59
N ARG A 409 -9.85 12.51 13.81
CA ARG A 409 -9.79 13.92 14.25
C ARG A 409 -8.36 14.44 14.25
N ILE A 410 -7.43 13.66 14.81
CA ILE A 410 -6.01 14.01 14.93
C ILE A 410 -5.36 14.10 13.55
N ILE A 411 -5.60 13.13 12.67
CA ILE A 411 -5.08 13.13 11.30
C ILE A 411 -5.60 14.35 10.54
N SER A 412 -6.92 14.59 10.56
CA SER A 412 -7.52 15.73 9.88
C SER A 412 -7.00 17.07 10.44
N GLU A 413 -6.85 17.21 11.76
CA GLU A 413 -6.25 18.41 12.37
C GLU A 413 -4.79 18.59 11.94
N GLY A 414 -4.01 17.51 11.91
CA GLY A 414 -2.63 17.52 11.43
C GLY A 414 -2.53 18.06 10.01
N VAL A 415 -3.36 17.57 9.08
CA VAL A 415 -3.39 18.06 7.70
C VAL A 415 -3.73 19.54 7.62
N LEU A 416 -4.68 19.99 8.44
CA LEU A 416 -5.03 21.40 8.52
C LEU A 416 -3.93 22.27 9.16
N CYS A 417 -2.98 21.68 9.88
CA CYS A 417 -1.80 22.33 10.43
C CYS A 417 -0.53 22.16 9.57
N GLY A 418 -0.64 21.55 8.39
CA GLY A 418 0.46 21.42 7.42
C GLY A 418 1.13 20.05 7.36
N GLU A 419 0.62 19.04 8.08
CA GLU A 419 1.04 17.65 7.88
C GLU A 419 0.52 17.11 6.54
N HIS A 420 1.19 16.10 6.00
CA HIS A 420 0.88 15.52 4.68
C HIS A 420 0.27 14.11 4.79
N TYR A 421 -0.78 13.96 5.60
CA TYR A 421 -1.53 12.70 5.65
C TYR A 421 -2.46 12.56 4.45
N THR A 422 -2.64 11.32 4.01
CA THR A 422 -3.40 10.99 2.78
C THR A 422 -4.57 10.03 3.02
N HIS A 423 -4.72 9.54 4.26
CA HIS A 423 -5.69 8.50 4.59
C HIS A 423 -6.31 8.71 5.98
N LEU A 424 -7.55 8.24 6.13
CA LEU A 424 -8.27 8.13 7.39
C LEU A 424 -8.50 6.66 7.73
N ALA A 425 -8.63 6.34 9.01
CA ALA A 425 -8.99 5.00 9.47
C ALA A 425 -10.45 4.68 9.13
N ALA A 426 -10.66 3.50 8.53
CA ALA A 426 -11.96 2.96 8.15
C ALA A 426 -12.20 1.62 8.88
N PRO A 427 -12.93 1.62 10.01
CA PRO A 427 -13.06 0.44 10.86
C PRO A 427 -13.68 -0.77 10.15
N SER A 428 -14.68 -0.55 9.27
CA SER A 428 -15.31 -1.63 8.50
C SER A 428 -14.37 -2.32 7.51
N LEU A 429 -13.33 -1.61 7.04
CA LEU A 429 -12.32 -2.19 6.14
C LEU A 429 -11.22 -2.93 6.91
N GLY A 430 -11.04 -2.64 8.21
CA GLY A 430 -9.81 -3.02 8.92
C GLY A 430 -8.56 -2.34 8.35
N ALA A 431 -8.74 -1.22 7.65
CA ALA A 431 -7.72 -0.55 6.86
C ALA A 431 -7.92 0.97 6.87
N GLY A 432 -7.20 1.68 6.00
CA GLY A 432 -7.41 3.10 5.73
C GLY A 432 -8.23 3.33 4.46
N ILE A 433 -8.79 4.53 4.35
CA ILE A 433 -9.40 5.06 3.13
C ILE A 433 -8.69 6.35 2.74
N ALA A 434 -8.43 6.53 1.44
CA ALA A 434 -7.81 7.75 0.94
C ALA A 434 -8.72 8.96 1.18
N ALA A 435 -8.13 10.09 1.51
CA ALA A 435 -8.82 11.37 1.68
C ALA A 435 -7.90 12.52 1.28
N ASP A 436 -8.40 13.46 0.49
CA ASP A 436 -7.69 14.70 0.18
C ASP A 436 -7.87 15.76 1.29
N THR A 437 -7.14 16.87 1.19
CA THR A 437 -7.18 17.96 2.18
C THR A 437 -8.59 18.52 2.43
N ILE A 438 -9.42 18.63 1.39
CA ILE A 438 -10.78 19.17 1.52
C ILE A 438 -11.70 18.13 2.16
N GLU A 439 -11.56 16.86 1.76
CA GLU A 439 -12.30 15.76 2.36
C GLU A 439 -11.93 15.58 3.83
N MET A 440 -10.65 15.71 4.21
CA MET A 440 -10.22 15.68 5.61
C MET A 440 -10.76 16.87 6.42
N ALA A 441 -10.87 18.05 5.82
CA ALA A 441 -11.50 19.21 6.45
C ALA A 441 -13.00 18.97 6.70
N ALA A 442 -13.71 18.39 5.73
CA ALA A 442 -15.10 18.00 5.89
C ALA A 442 -15.26 16.90 6.94
N ALA A 443 -14.38 15.88 6.94
CA ALA A 443 -14.31 14.83 7.95
C ALA A 443 -14.20 15.43 9.35
N ARG A 444 -13.29 16.42 9.52
CA ARG A 444 -13.07 17.07 10.80
C ARG A 444 -14.35 17.73 11.33
N VAL A 445 -15.12 18.40 10.47
CA VAL A 445 -16.40 19.01 10.83
C VAL A 445 -17.42 17.93 11.20
N LEU A 446 -17.53 16.87 10.39
CA LEU A 446 -18.51 15.80 10.58
C LEU A 446 -18.23 14.91 11.80
N LEU A 447 -16.98 14.79 12.22
CA LEU A 447 -16.60 14.05 13.44
C LEU A 447 -17.10 14.74 14.72
N ASP A 448 -17.36 16.05 14.68
CA ASP A 448 -17.92 16.80 15.81
C ASP A 448 -19.42 17.13 15.61
N HIS A 449 -19.84 17.25 14.35
CA HIS A 449 -21.20 17.61 13.97
C HIS A 449 -21.72 16.69 12.85
N PRO A 450 -21.99 15.41 13.14
CA PRO A 450 -22.33 14.39 12.14
C PRO A 450 -23.61 14.68 11.35
N GLN A 451 -24.48 15.54 11.87
CA GLN A 451 -25.74 15.94 11.26
C GLN A 451 -25.63 17.03 10.18
N LEU A 452 -24.48 17.70 10.04
CA LEU A 452 -24.36 18.84 9.10
C LEU A 452 -24.37 18.38 7.65
N ARG A 453 -25.20 19.03 6.83
CA ARG A 453 -25.34 18.77 5.39
C ARG A 453 -25.50 20.06 4.59
N GLY A 454 -25.31 19.96 3.29
CA GLY A 454 -25.49 21.01 2.30
C GLY A 454 -24.75 22.29 2.66
N ARG A 455 -25.47 23.41 2.58
CA ARG A 455 -24.91 24.74 2.81
C ARG A 455 -24.21 24.89 4.16
N ALA A 456 -24.75 24.29 5.23
CA ALA A 456 -24.18 24.40 6.57
C ALA A 456 -22.83 23.67 6.68
N LEU A 457 -22.70 22.48 6.09
CA LEU A 457 -21.43 21.76 6.03
C LEU A 457 -20.41 22.53 5.20
N CYS A 458 -20.84 23.05 4.04
CA CYS A 458 -20.00 23.85 3.15
C CYS A 458 -19.44 25.09 3.84
N GLU A 459 -20.30 25.91 4.45
CA GLU A 459 -19.90 27.16 5.11
C GLU A 459 -18.98 26.89 6.32
N THR A 460 -19.27 25.83 7.09
CA THR A 460 -18.45 25.44 8.25
C THR A 460 -17.07 24.94 7.83
N THR A 461 -17.00 24.08 6.82
CA THR A 461 -15.74 23.57 6.26
C THR A 461 -14.91 24.70 5.66
N ALA A 462 -15.55 25.60 4.90
CA ALA A 462 -14.89 26.78 4.34
C ALA A 462 -14.41 27.77 5.42
N ALA A 463 -15.14 27.92 6.54
CA ALA A 463 -14.71 28.72 7.67
C ALA A 463 -13.48 28.10 8.37
N LEU A 464 -13.48 26.77 8.55
CA LEU A 464 -12.35 26.03 9.11
C LEU A 464 -11.08 26.19 8.26
N LEU A 465 -11.18 25.95 6.95
CA LEU A 465 -10.07 26.13 6.01
C LEU A 465 -9.51 27.57 6.04
N ARG A 466 -10.40 28.59 6.01
CA ARG A 466 -9.98 29.99 6.06
C ARG A 466 -9.28 30.35 7.37
N ARG A 467 -9.79 29.88 8.51
CA ARG A 467 -9.19 30.13 9.83
C ARG A 467 -7.76 29.62 9.91
N LEU A 468 -7.46 28.53 9.23
CA LEU A 468 -6.16 27.87 9.25
C LEU A 468 -5.24 28.33 8.12
N GLY A 469 -5.61 29.43 7.45
CA GLY A 469 -4.76 30.05 6.43
C GLY A 469 -4.65 29.25 5.14
N TRP A 470 -5.54 28.28 4.91
CA TRP A 470 -5.61 27.56 3.65
C TRP A 470 -5.90 28.56 2.53
N ARG A 471 -4.92 28.73 1.63
CA ARG A 471 -5.08 29.50 0.41
C ARG A 471 -5.54 28.53 -0.66
N ALA A 472 -6.66 28.81 -1.31
CA ALA A 472 -7.10 28.03 -2.44
C ALA A 472 -5.93 27.95 -3.42
N VAL A 473 -5.37 26.76 -3.63
CA VAL A 473 -4.50 26.53 -4.77
C VAL A 473 -5.40 26.75 -5.97
N GLU A 474 -5.10 27.77 -6.76
CA GLU A 474 -5.79 28.09 -8.01
C GLU A 474 -5.57 26.94 -9.00
N SER A 475 -6.26 25.83 -8.80
CA SER A 475 -6.51 24.85 -9.85
C SER A 475 -7.69 25.37 -10.66
N PRO A 476 -7.54 25.67 -11.95
CA PRO A 476 -8.64 26.13 -12.78
C PRO A 476 -9.60 24.95 -13.00
N GLY A 477 -10.76 24.95 -12.35
CA GLY A 477 -11.82 24.02 -12.70
C GLY A 477 -13.04 24.01 -11.80
N GLU A 478 -12.86 23.85 -10.47
CA GLU A 478 -14.01 23.55 -9.60
C GLU A 478 -13.96 24.34 -8.28
N GLN A 479 -15.05 25.06 -8.02
CA GLN A 479 -15.21 25.84 -6.80
C GLN A 479 -15.33 24.90 -5.59
N LEU A 480 -14.80 25.31 -4.43
CA LEU A 480 -14.86 24.55 -3.16
C LEU A 480 -16.27 24.00 -2.86
N GLU A 481 -17.30 24.80 -3.12
CA GLU A 481 -18.69 24.41 -2.93
C GLU A 481 -19.08 23.20 -3.80
N ALA A 482 -18.71 23.19 -5.09
CA ALA A 482 -19.00 22.05 -5.97
C ALA A 482 -18.26 20.78 -5.53
N ARG A 483 -17.01 20.92 -5.05
CA ARG A 483 -16.26 19.78 -4.47
C ARG A 483 -16.94 19.20 -3.25
N LEU A 484 -17.40 20.05 -2.32
CA LEU A 484 -18.10 19.60 -1.11
C LEU A 484 -19.48 19.01 -1.42
N GLN A 485 -20.20 19.55 -2.39
CA GLN A 485 -21.46 18.95 -2.87
C GLN A 485 -21.25 17.56 -3.45
N ARG A 486 -20.17 17.36 -4.23
CA ARG A 486 -19.79 16.03 -4.74
C ARG A 486 -19.39 15.08 -3.61
N PHE A 487 -18.58 15.55 -2.65
CA PHE A 487 -18.24 14.77 -1.45
C PHE A 487 -19.49 14.30 -0.71
N GLU A 488 -20.46 15.18 -0.45
CA GLU A 488 -21.71 14.81 0.23
C GLU A 488 -22.55 13.80 -0.56
N ARG A 489 -22.53 13.86 -1.89
CA ARG A 489 -23.31 12.96 -2.74
C ARG A 489 -22.66 11.59 -2.91
N ASP A 490 -21.36 11.57 -3.17
CA ASP A 490 -20.67 10.37 -3.69
C ASP A 490 -19.77 9.71 -2.63
N THR A 491 -19.22 10.49 -1.69
CA THR A 491 -18.17 10.02 -0.75
C THR A 491 -18.73 9.81 0.65
N LEU A 492 -19.49 10.78 1.16
CA LEU A 492 -20.03 10.76 2.51
C LEU A 492 -20.88 9.52 2.81
N PRO A 493 -21.81 9.07 1.94
CA PRO A 493 -22.60 7.87 2.23
C PRO A 493 -21.72 6.61 2.42
N VAL A 494 -20.68 6.48 1.61
CA VAL A 494 -19.71 5.39 1.71
C VAL A 494 -18.91 5.51 3.00
N TRP A 495 -18.41 6.70 3.33
CA TRP A 495 -17.67 6.94 4.57
C TRP A 495 -18.49 6.64 5.84
N GLN A 496 -19.79 6.95 5.81
CA GLN A 496 -20.70 6.61 6.90
C GLN A 496 -20.91 5.09 7.02
N GLN A 497 -21.09 4.40 5.90
CA GLN A 497 -21.16 2.94 5.87
C GLN A 497 -19.87 2.29 6.40
N LEU A 498 -18.72 2.91 6.12
CA LEU A 498 -17.41 2.41 6.55
C LEU A 498 -17.02 2.83 7.97
N GLY A 499 -17.80 3.68 8.63
CA GLY A 499 -17.53 4.19 9.98
C GLY A 499 -16.34 5.15 10.05
N VAL A 500 -16.03 5.84 8.95
CA VAL A 500 -14.95 6.86 8.89
C VAL A 500 -15.39 8.14 9.63
N VAL A 501 -16.68 8.45 9.51
CA VAL A 501 -17.40 9.53 10.20
C VAL A 501 -18.77 9.02 10.69
N GLY A 502 -19.39 9.75 11.62
CA GLY A 502 -20.72 9.40 12.13
C GLY A 502 -21.84 9.49 11.08
N ALA A 503 -22.89 8.69 11.29
CA ALA A 503 -24.12 8.67 10.49
C ALA A 503 -24.93 9.97 10.62
#